data_AF-A0A4Z2D6W9-F1
#
_entry.id   AF-A0A4Z2D6W9-F1
#
_cell.length_a   1.000
_cell.length_b   1.000
_cell.length_c   1.000
_cell.angle_alpha   90.00
_cell.angle_beta   90.00
_cell.angle_gamma   90.00
#
_symmetry.space_group_name_H-M   'P 1'
#
loop_
_entity.id
_entity.type
_entity.pdbx_description
1 polymer ?
#
loop_
_entity_poly.entity_id
_entity_poly.type
_entity_poly.pdbx_seq_one_letter_code
_entity_poly.pdbx_strand_id
1 'polypeptide(L)'
;MNYVSFSYLYMFSCIHSAVAKTMKIDTQDCFGLPEKPFIIFGAVVSHTRAIGRTLCYFQPSDQNQYLSIYPTKLDLRRRFGTCPVIQINEFTSVRDELIDNTDVNMIIPMKVPDDTKLIFQANCTNYASMLDKTVHTSSSNLKIQILFDPANSAASDVTYQFIISSYVLGPSYNCPSNTFRCWDAATNCIPDSLTCDTIANCHDGSDENGYLCTGRINGIPIPLFAIIIASK
;
A
#
# COMPACT_ATOMS: atom_id res chain seq x y z
N MET A 1 -44.86 -48.66 0.73
CA MET A 1 -44.72 -47.85 1.95
C MET A 1 -43.38 -47.14 1.90
N ASN A 2 -43.47 -45.82 1.70
CA ASN A 2 -42.58 -44.71 2.04
C ASN A 2 -41.08 -44.75 1.66
N TYR A 3 -40.82 -43.91 0.66
CA TYR A 3 -39.57 -43.20 0.37
C TYR A 3 -38.98 -42.54 1.62
N VAL A 4 -37.64 -42.58 1.76
CA VAL A 4 -36.89 -41.62 2.57
C VAL A 4 -35.90 -40.91 1.65
N SER A 5 -36.16 -39.61 1.47
CA SER A 5 -35.38 -38.66 0.69
C SER A 5 -34.10 -38.29 1.44
N PHE A 6 -32.93 -38.53 0.83
CA PHE A 6 -31.64 -38.02 1.34
C PHE A 6 -31.41 -36.61 0.79
N SER A 7 -31.88 -35.62 1.53
CA SER A 7 -31.56 -34.21 1.30
C SER A 7 -30.24 -33.88 2.00
N TYR A 8 -29.10 -34.09 1.32
CA TYR A 8 -27.84 -33.52 1.78
C TYR A 8 -27.72 -32.09 1.23
N LEU A 9 -27.89 -31.12 2.13
CA LEU A 9 -27.59 -29.72 1.91
C LEU A 9 -26.15 -29.58 1.38
N TYR A 10 -26.02 -28.92 0.23
CA TYR A 10 -24.76 -28.31 -0.21
C TYR A 10 -24.33 -27.27 0.82
N MET A 11 -23.53 -27.68 1.81
CA MET A 11 -22.76 -26.73 2.59
C MET A 11 -21.59 -26.29 1.70
N PHE A 12 -21.77 -25.18 0.99
CA PHE A 12 -20.64 -24.42 0.47
C PHE A 12 -19.77 -24.03 1.67
N SER A 13 -18.77 -24.85 1.98
CA SER A 13 -17.64 -24.41 2.78
C SER A 13 -16.93 -23.35 1.95
N CYS A 14 -17.29 -22.07 2.16
CA CYS A 14 -16.36 -20.98 1.89
C CYS A 14 -15.21 -21.15 2.87
N ILE A 15 -14.21 -21.93 2.45
CA ILE A 15 -12.88 -21.93 3.01
C ILE A 15 -12.42 -20.47 2.96
N HIS A 16 -12.51 -19.77 4.09
CA HIS A 16 -11.90 -18.46 4.27
C HIS A 16 -10.39 -18.69 4.30
N SER A 17 -9.78 -18.84 3.12
CA SER A 17 -8.40 -18.41 2.94
C SER A 17 -8.32 -16.98 3.46
N ALA A 18 -7.36 -16.72 4.34
CA ALA A 18 -6.99 -15.36 4.71
C ALA A 18 -6.72 -14.58 3.42
N VAL A 19 -7.70 -13.79 2.99
CA VAL A 19 -7.57 -12.96 1.79
C VAL A 19 -6.53 -11.91 2.15
N ALA A 20 -5.41 -11.89 1.42
CA ALA A 20 -4.42 -10.82 1.52
C ALA A 20 -5.16 -9.47 1.38
N LYS A 21 -5.11 -8.62 2.41
CA LYS A 21 -5.73 -7.29 2.39
C LYS A 21 -4.80 -6.23 1.85
N THR A 22 -3.49 -6.51 1.81
CA THR A 22 -2.54 -5.74 1.03
C THR A 22 -2.74 -5.99 -0.47
N MET A 23 -3.09 -4.93 -1.20
CA MET A 23 -3.24 -4.97 -2.66
C MET A 23 -1.87 -5.00 -3.35
N LYS A 24 -1.69 -5.83 -4.38
CA LYS A 24 -0.48 -5.82 -5.21
C LYS A 24 -0.76 -5.07 -6.50
N ILE A 25 0.01 -4.02 -6.78
CA ILE A 25 -0.24 -3.09 -7.87
C ILE A 25 1.05 -2.91 -8.66
N ASP A 26 1.03 -3.28 -9.94
CA ASP A 26 2.07 -2.84 -10.86
C ASP A 26 1.72 -1.44 -11.36
N THR A 27 2.68 -0.52 -11.30
CA THR A 27 2.48 0.87 -11.74
C THR A 27 2.10 1.03 -13.21
N GLN A 28 2.32 0.00 -14.01
CA GLN A 28 1.85 -0.06 -15.41
C GLN A 28 0.34 -0.21 -15.52
N ASP A 29 -0.30 -0.81 -14.52
CA ASP A 29 -1.76 -1.04 -14.46
C ASP A 29 -2.48 0.07 -13.70
N CYS A 30 -1.82 1.22 -13.50
CA CYS A 30 -2.45 2.37 -12.87
C CYS A 30 -3.43 3.04 -13.82
N PHE A 31 -4.69 2.62 -13.71
CA PHE A 31 -5.85 3.26 -14.37
C PHE A 31 -6.51 4.34 -13.49
N GLY A 32 -5.90 4.67 -12.34
CA GLY A 32 -6.46 5.59 -11.36
C GLY A 32 -6.47 7.03 -11.87
N LEU A 33 -7.58 7.73 -11.63
CA LEU A 33 -7.72 9.17 -11.83
C LEU A 33 -7.55 9.89 -10.49
N PRO A 34 -7.03 11.12 -10.44
CA PRO A 34 -6.82 11.83 -9.17
C PRO A 34 -8.12 12.07 -8.38
N GLU A 35 -9.27 12.12 -9.06
CA GLU A 35 -10.61 12.18 -8.47
C GLU A 35 -11.14 10.83 -7.96
N LYS A 36 -10.56 9.72 -8.43
CA LYS A 36 -10.92 8.34 -8.06
C LYS A 36 -9.65 7.50 -7.85
N PRO A 37 -8.85 7.83 -6.82
CA PRO A 37 -7.64 7.06 -6.49
C PRO A 37 -7.99 5.67 -5.94
N PHE A 38 -7.02 4.76 -5.95
CA PHE A 38 -7.17 3.46 -5.29
C PHE A 38 -7.33 3.63 -3.78
N ILE A 39 -8.39 3.04 -3.22
CA ILE A 39 -8.61 2.98 -1.78
C ILE A 39 -7.82 1.79 -1.25
N ILE A 40 -6.89 2.03 -0.32
CA ILE A 40 -6.00 0.98 0.18
C ILE A 40 -6.02 0.88 1.71
N PHE A 41 -6.06 -0.34 2.22
CA PHE A 41 -5.66 -0.62 3.60
C PHE A 41 -4.14 -0.74 3.63
N GLY A 42 -3.60 -1.61 2.79
CA GLY A 42 -2.18 -1.74 2.48
C GLY A 42 -2.01 -1.95 0.97
N ALA A 43 -0.85 -1.58 0.42
CA ALA A 43 -0.49 -1.85 -0.95
C ALA A 43 1.00 -2.12 -1.14
N VAL A 44 1.33 -3.14 -1.95
CA VAL A 44 2.64 -3.33 -2.55
C VAL A 44 2.60 -2.72 -3.95
N VAL A 45 3.22 -1.56 -4.11
CA VAL A 45 3.28 -0.85 -5.39
C VAL A 45 4.64 -1.09 -6.01
N SER A 46 4.68 -1.70 -7.20
CA SER A 46 5.92 -2.10 -7.85
C SER A 46 6.00 -1.70 -9.31
N HIS A 47 7.21 -1.59 -9.83
CA HIS A 47 7.47 -1.40 -11.25
C HIS A 47 8.40 -2.51 -11.71
N THR A 48 7.89 -3.37 -12.60
CA THR A 48 8.57 -4.60 -12.92
C THR A 48 9.07 -4.70 -14.36
N ARG A 49 8.36 -4.14 -15.38
CA ARG A 49 8.56 -4.62 -16.76
C ARG A 49 8.32 -3.66 -17.94
N ALA A 50 7.94 -2.38 -17.81
CA ALA A 50 7.68 -1.54 -19.00
C ALA A 50 8.44 -0.22 -19.08
N ILE A 51 8.50 0.24 -20.34
CA ILE A 51 9.03 1.51 -20.76
C ILE A 51 7.91 2.53 -20.61
N GLY A 52 8.21 3.67 -20.00
CA GLY A 52 7.29 4.80 -19.99
C GLY A 52 7.12 5.42 -18.62
N ARG A 53 6.56 6.63 -18.65
CA ARG A 53 6.16 7.36 -17.45
C ARG A 53 4.95 6.66 -16.85
N THR A 54 4.97 6.38 -15.55
CA THR A 54 3.81 5.83 -14.82
C THR A 54 3.28 6.85 -13.82
N LEU A 55 1.97 6.85 -13.64
CA LEU A 55 1.28 7.77 -12.74
C LEU A 55 0.18 7.03 -11.99
N CYS A 56 0.26 7.01 -10.67
CA CYS A 56 -0.67 6.28 -9.82
C CYS A 56 -1.20 7.19 -8.71
N TYR A 57 -2.46 6.98 -8.31
CA TYR A 57 -3.09 7.73 -7.22
C TYR A 57 -3.66 6.80 -6.17
N PHE A 58 -3.39 7.09 -4.90
CA PHE A 58 -3.85 6.29 -3.77
C PHE A 58 -4.49 7.18 -2.70
N GLN A 59 -5.45 6.63 -1.98
CA GLN A 59 -6.07 7.26 -0.83
C GLN A 59 -6.24 6.27 0.31
N PRO A 60 -6.24 6.75 1.57
CA PRO A 60 -6.48 5.89 2.70
C PRO A 60 -7.88 5.28 2.68
N SER A 61 -8.07 4.20 3.45
CA SER A 61 -9.36 3.51 3.54
C SER A 61 -10.43 4.29 4.32
N ASP A 62 -9.98 5.18 5.21
CA ASP A 62 -10.83 6.06 6.03
C ASP A 62 -10.26 7.50 6.01
N GLN A 63 -11.12 8.50 6.23
CA GLN A 63 -10.73 9.90 6.27
C GLN A 63 -9.89 10.26 7.52
N ASN A 64 -9.97 9.47 8.59
CA ASN A 64 -9.12 9.67 9.78
C ASN A 64 -7.72 9.06 9.65
N GLN A 65 -7.43 8.38 8.54
CA GLN A 65 -6.16 7.70 8.32
C GLN A 65 -5.16 8.55 7.55
N TYR A 66 -3.90 8.32 7.87
CA TYR A 66 -2.70 8.78 7.18
C TYR A 66 -2.19 7.63 6.28
N LEU A 67 -1.28 7.94 5.37
CA LEU A 67 -0.53 6.92 4.62
C LEU A 67 0.93 6.93 5.07
N SER A 68 1.48 5.76 5.41
CA SER A 68 2.91 5.51 5.60
C SER A 68 3.45 4.84 4.35
N ILE A 69 4.59 5.31 3.84
CA ILE A 69 5.21 4.83 2.63
C ILE A 69 6.69 4.59 2.88
N TYR A 70 7.18 3.41 2.52
CA TYR A 70 8.62 3.16 2.52
C TYR A 70 9.01 2.22 1.37
N PRO A 71 10.19 2.44 0.75
CA PRO A 71 10.67 1.57 -0.30
C PRO A 71 11.23 0.26 0.26
N THR A 72 10.85 -0.86 -0.35
CA THR A 72 11.49 -2.18 -0.11
C THR A 72 12.45 -2.55 -1.22
N LYS A 73 12.32 -1.91 -2.39
CA LYS A 73 13.25 -2.01 -3.51
C LYS A 73 13.34 -0.67 -4.21
N LEU A 74 14.54 -0.25 -4.57
CA LEU A 74 14.75 0.99 -5.29
C LEU A 74 16.10 0.91 -6.03
N ASP A 75 16.04 0.68 -7.35
CA ASP A 75 17.20 0.67 -8.24
C ASP A 75 16.85 1.58 -9.43
N LEU A 76 17.43 2.79 -9.45
CA LEU A 76 17.12 3.86 -10.41
C LEU A 76 18.34 4.17 -11.28
N ARG A 77 18.91 3.17 -11.96
CA ARG A 77 20.19 3.34 -12.67
C ARG A 77 20.09 4.36 -13.80
N ARG A 78 21.16 5.14 -13.95
CA ARG A 78 21.32 6.09 -15.06
C ARG A 78 21.57 5.34 -16.37
N ARG A 79 20.94 5.78 -17.46
CA ARG A 79 21.25 5.38 -18.83
C ARG A 79 21.53 6.61 -19.69
N PHE A 80 22.54 6.56 -20.55
CA PHE A 80 22.87 7.62 -21.51
C PHE A 80 22.99 9.05 -20.92
N GLY A 81 23.34 9.18 -19.64
CA GLY A 81 23.49 10.49 -18.99
C GLY A 81 22.22 11.05 -18.37
N THR A 82 21.04 10.47 -18.64
CA THR A 82 19.76 10.91 -18.07
C THR A 82 19.36 10.07 -16.86
N CYS A 83 18.77 10.72 -15.86
CA CYS A 83 18.44 10.07 -14.60
C CYS A 83 16.94 9.83 -14.50
N PRO A 84 16.51 8.57 -14.30
CA PRO A 84 15.13 8.32 -13.94
C PRO A 84 14.85 8.98 -12.60
N VAL A 85 13.62 9.46 -12.43
CA VAL A 85 13.17 10.14 -11.22
C VAL A 85 11.85 9.53 -10.79
N ILE A 86 11.75 9.23 -9.50
CA ILE A 86 10.48 8.90 -8.85
C ILE A 86 10.14 9.96 -7.81
N GLN A 87 8.90 10.39 -7.80
CA GLN A 87 8.35 11.37 -6.88
C GLN A 87 7.06 10.83 -6.27
N ILE A 88 6.88 11.10 -4.99
CA ILE A 88 5.61 10.91 -4.29
C ILE A 88 5.18 12.27 -3.78
N ASN A 89 4.02 12.72 -4.24
CA ASN A 89 3.40 13.96 -3.82
C ASN A 89 2.14 13.64 -3.01
N GLU A 90 1.88 14.39 -1.94
CA GLU A 90 0.57 14.42 -1.28
C GLU A 90 -0.31 15.52 -1.89
N PHE A 91 -1.63 15.35 -1.87
CA PHE A 91 -2.60 16.35 -2.32
C PHE A 91 -3.96 16.16 -1.63
N THR A 92 -4.77 17.22 -1.59
CA THR A 92 -6.11 17.19 -0.99
C THR A 92 -7.21 17.18 -2.05
N SER A 93 -7.10 18.06 -3.05
CA SER A 93 -8.16 18.38 -3.99
C SER A 93 -7.69 18.20 -5.43
N VAL A 94 -8.64 18.29 -6.35
CA VAL A 94 -8.39 18.22 -7.79
C VAL A 94 -9.00 19.45 -8.46
N ARG A 95 -8.35 19.92 -9.51
CA ARG A 95 -8.85 20.98 -10.38
C ARG A 95 -8.98 20.50 -11.82
N ASP A 96 -9.77 21.23 -12.60
CA ASP A 96 -9.74 21.09 -14.06
C ASP A 96 -8.52 21.83 -14.61
N GLU A 97 -7.77 21.16 -15.47
CA GLU A 97 -6.76 21.77 -16.31
C GLU A 97 -7.20 21.64 -17.77
N LEU A 98 -7.27 22.77 -18.46
CA LEU A 98 -7.54 22.82 -19.88
C LEU A 98 -6.21 22.59 -20.58
N ILE A 99 -6.09 21.50 -21.35
CA ILE A 99 -4.95 21.37 -22.25
C ILE A 99 -5.11 22.45 -23.31
N ASP A 100 -4.25 23.48 -23.28
CA ASP A 100 -4.16 24.47 -24.34
C ASP A 100 -3.65 23.78 -25.61
N ASN A 101 -4.58 23.35 -26.44
CA ASN A 101 -4.28 23.17 -27.83
C ASN A 101 -5.00 24.29 -28.56
N THR A 102 -4.25 24.98 -29.40
CA THR A 102 -4.60 26.09 -30.29
C THR A 102 -5.86 25.92 -31.17
N ASP A 103 -6.68 24.90 -30.92
CA ASP A 103 -7.97 24.60 -31.53
C ASP A 103 -9.07 24.47 -30.45
N VAL A 104 -10.03 25.39 -30.47
CA VAL A 104 -11.17 25.49 -29.53
C VAL A 104 -12.02 24.21 -29.53
N ASN A 105 -11.92 23.38 -30.58
CA ASN A 105 -12.66 22.13 -30.69
C ASN A 105 -11.96 20.91 -30.06
N MET A 106 -10.74 21.06 -29.51
CA MET A 106 -9.95 19.98 -28.90
C MET A 106 -9.61 20.21 -27.42
N ILE A 107 -10.40 21.01 -26.71
CA ILE A 107 -10.23 21.22 -25.26
C ILE A 107 -10.81 20.02 -24.53
N ILE A 108 -9.94 19.11 -24.09
CA ILE A 108 -10.33 18.01 -23.19
C ILE A 108 -9.98 18.46 -21.76
N PRO A 109 -10.97 18.75 -20.91
CA PRO A 109 -10.69 19.05 -19.50
C PRO A 109 -10.15 17.78 -18.84
N MET A 110 -8.95 17.86 -18.29
CA MET A 110 -8.37 16.81 -17.47
C MET A 110 -8.39 17.22 -16.02
N LYS A 111 -8.73 16.27 -15.14
CA LYS A 111 -8.58 16.48 -13.70
C LYS A 111 -7.14 16.22 -13.30
N VAL A 112 -6.57 17.15 -12.55
CA VAL A 112 -5.23 17.05 -11.98
C VAL A 112 -5.27 17.39 -10.48
N PRO A 113 -4.33 16.89 -9.67
CA PRO A 113 -4.17 17.37 -8.30
C PRO A 113 -3.96 18.89 -8.24
N ASP A 114 -4.65 19.57 -7.32
CA ASP A 114 -4.61 21.03 -7.24
C ASP A 114 -3.41 21.55 -6.43
N ASP A 115 -3.11 20.88 -5.32
CA ASP A 115 -2.27 21.37 -4.23
C ASP A 115 -1.14 20.38 -3.87
N THR A 116 -0.44 19.87 -4.90
CA THR A 116 0.60 18.86 -4.70
C THR A 116 1.75 19.36 -3.83
N LYS A 117 2.15 18.54 -2.85
CA LYS A 117 3.37 18.75 -2.05
C LYS A 117 4.26 17.52 -2.10
N LEU A 118 5.52 17.72 -2.50
CA LEU A 118 6.50 16.65 -2.58
C LEU A 118 6.87 16.12 -1.19
N ILE A 119 6.72 14.81 -0.98
CA ILE A 119 7.07 14.14 0.29
C ILE A 119 8.21 13.12 0.12
N PHE A 120 8.45 12.61 -1.09
CA PHE A 120 9.56 11.71 -1.40
C PHE A 120 10.07 11.95 -2.82
N GLN A 121 11.39 11.96 -3.00
CA GLN A 121 12.00 11.99 -4.33
C GLN A 121 13.30 11.19 -4.33
N ALA A 122 13.43 10.30 -5.33
CA ALA A 122 14.66 9.58 -5.59
C ALA A 122 15.01 9.59 -7.07
N ASN A 123 16.30 9.52 -7.36
CA ASN A 123 16.85 9.44 -8.71
C ASN A 123 18.16 8.63 -8.70
N CYS A 124 18.80 8.54 -9.86
CA CYS A 124 20.07 7.84 -10.06
C CYS A 124 21.23 8.21 -9.12
N THR A 125 21.19 9.37 -8.44
CA THR A 125 22.29 9.84 -7.59
C THR A 125 22.05 9.61 -6.11
N ASN A 126 20.79 9.45 -5.68
CA ASN A 126 20.44 9.35 -4.25
C ASN A 126 19.60 8.12 -3.90
N TYR A 127 19.19 7.28 -4.86
CA TYR A 127 18.26 6.19 -4.59
C TYR A 127 18.73 5.25 -3.48
N ALA A 128 20.04 4.98 -3.39
CA ALA A 128 20.60 4.11 -2.35
C ALA A 128 20.35 4.64 -0.94
N SER A 129 20.50 5.96 -0.72
CA SER A 129 20.23 6.56 0.60
C SER A 129 18.75 6.75 0.90
N MET A 130 17.89 6.56 -0.10
CA MET A 130 16.44 6.69 0.06
C MET A 130 15.77 5.37 0.41
N LEU A 131 16.48 4.23 0.33
CA LEU A 131 15.96 2.90 0.67
C LEU A 131 15.53 2.78 2.14
N ASP A 132 16.22 3.45 3.06
CA ASP A 132 15.90 3.41 4.50
C ASP A 132 14.92 4.51 4.92
N LYS A 133 14.34 5.24 3.96
CA LYS A 133 13.52 6.41 4.27
C LYS A 133 12.03 6.09 4.22
N THR A 134 11.43 6.08 5.40
CA THR A 134 9.97 6.10 5.57
C THR A 134 9.44 7.53 5.50
N VAL A 135 8.36 7.74 4.76
CA VAL A 135 7.64 9.01 4.66
C VAL A 135 6.17 8.82 5.03
N HIS A 136 5.52 9.90 5.43
CA HIS A 136 4.12 9.89 5.83
C HIS A 136 3.40 11.07 5.18
N THR A 137 2.09 10.94 4.96
CA THR A 137 1.26 12.11 4.67
C THR A 137 1.26 13.06 5.87
N SER A 138 1.22 14.37 5.61
CA SER A 138 1.29 15.39 6.65
C SER A 138 -0.01 15.56 7.44
N SER A 139 -1.13 15.11 6.89
CA SER A 139 -2.45 15.10 7.52
C SER A 139 -3.19 13.80 7.19
N SER A 140 -4.25 13.52 7.94
CA SER A 140 -5.20 12.47 7.60
C SER A 140 -5.99 12.83 6.34
N ASN A 141 -6.56 11.84 5.67
CA ASN A 141 -7.33 11.96 4.43
C ASN A 141 -6.56 12.51 3.21
N LEU A 142 -5.24 12.71 3.30
CA LEU A 142 -4.45 13.11 2.15
C LEU A 142 -4.30 11.94 1.18
N LYS A 143 -4.39 12.27 -0.11
CA LYS A 143 -4.14 11.35 -1.21
C LYS A 143 -2.68 11.48 -1.60
N ILE A 144 -2.14 10.45 -2.25
CA ILE A 144 -0.79 10.50 -2.80
C ILE A 144 -0.80 10.21 -4.30
N GLN A 145 0.11 10.87 -5.01
CA GLN A 145 0.42 10.66 -6.41
C GLN A 145 1.84 10.10 -6.48
N ILE A 146 2.00 8.91 -7.06
CA ILE A 146 3.31 8.34 -7.38
C ILE A 146 3.57 8.59 -8.87
N LEU A 147 4.58 9.40 -9.15
CA LEU A 147 5.01 9.75 -10.48
C LEU A 147 6.41 9.16 -10.71
N PHE A 148 6.54 8.34 -11.75
CA PHE A 148 7.83 7.85 -12.21
C PHE A 148 8.08 8.33 -13.63
N ASP A 149 9.22 8.99 -13.84
CA ASP A 149 9.74 9.36 -15.14
C ASP A 149 11.00 8.52 -15.43
N PRO A 150 10.99 7.67 -16.47
CA PRO A 150 12.14 6.83 -16.80
C PRO A 150 13.31 7.64 -17.39
N ALA A 151 13.12 8.87 -17.84
CA ALA A 151 14.14 9.69 -18.49
C ALA A 151 14.91 8.91 -19.59
N ASN A 152 14.19 8.27 -20.51
CA ASN A 152 14.72 7.37 -21.55
C ASN A 152 15.43 6.09 -21.06
N SER A 153 15.35 5.75 -19.77
CA SER A 153 15.85 4.48 -19.24
C SER A 153 15.02 3.31 -19.77
N ALA A 154 15.69 2.22 -20.15
CA ALA A 154 15.00 0.99 -20.55
C ALA A 154 14.30 0.37 -19.34
N ALA A 155 13.15 -0.27 -19.57
CA ALA A 155 12.35 -0.95 -18.54
C ALA A 155 13.13 -1.96 -17.68
N SER A 156 14.21 -2.54 -18.24
CA SER A 156 15.05 -3.53 -17.57
C SER A 156 16.01 -2.94 -16.54
N ASP A 157 16.30 -1.64 -16.63
CA ASP A 157 17.38 -1.00 -15.87
C ASP A 157 16.88 -0.31 -14.59
N VAL A 158 15.55 -0.27 -14.41
CA VAL A 158 14.90 0.39 -13.29
C VAL A 158 13.92 -0.58 -12.62
N THR A 159 14.03 -0.74 -11.31
CA THR A 159 13.03 -1.47 -10.52
C THR A 159 12.81 -0.78 -9.18
N TYR A 160 11.55 -0.63 -8.80
CA TYR A 160 11.21 -0.14 -7.47
C TYR A 160 10.00 -0.87 -6.90
N GLN A 161 9.91 -0.88 -5.59
CA GLN A 161 8.78 -1.38 -4.83
C GLN A 161 8.62 -0.54 -3.57
N PHE A 162 7.39 -0.12 -3.29
CA PHE A 162 6.99 0.54 -2.06
C PHE A 162 5.93 -0.29 -1.36
N ILE A 163 5.99 -0.29 -0.04
CA ILE A 163 4.86 -0.64 0.79
C ILE A 163 4.17 0.66 1.21
N ILE A 164 2.85 0.69 1.07
CA ILE A 164 2.00 1.81 1.44
C ILE A 164 0.94 1.30 2.38
N SER A 165 0.88 1.83 3.59
CA SER A 165 -0.04 1.38 4.63
C SER A 165 -0.88 2.55 5.13
N SER A 166 -2.20 2.37 5.14
CA SER A 166 -3.10 3.24 5.89
C SER A 166 -2.89 3.03 7.38
N TYR A 167 -2.83 4.11 8.15
CA TYR A 167 -2.69 4.02 9.61
C TYR A 167 -3.39 5.18 10.30
N VAL A 168 -3.76 4.99 11.57
CA VAL A 168 -4.25 6.06 12.44
C VAL A 168 -3.22 6.35 13.52
N LEU A 169 -3.26 7.56 14.06
CA LEU A 169 -2.49 7.93 15.24
C LEU A 169 -3.28 7.56 16.51
N GLY A 170 -2.75 6.62 17.28
CA GLY A 170 -3.26 6.30 18.62
C GLY A 170 -2.70 7.23 19.70
N PRO A 171 -3.41 7.42 20.83
CA PRO A 171 -2.79 7.96 22.04
C PRO A 171 -1.55 7.14 22.42
N SER A 172 -0.56 7.74 23.08
CA SER A 172 0.74 7.11 23.38
C SER A 172 0.60 5.63 23.82
N TYR A 173 1.17 4.73 23.01
CA TYR A 173 1.13 3.27 23.16
C TYR A 173 -0.25 2.60 23.14
N ASN A 174 -1.32 3.32 22.82
CA ASN A 174 -2.69 2.80 22.81
C ASN A 174 -3.31 3.03 21.44
N CYS A 175 -3.69 1.95 20.77
CA CYS A 175 -4.34 2.01 19.47
C CYS A 175 -5.86 1.86 19.60
N PRO A 176 -6.65 2.52 18.73
CA PRO A 176 -8.10 2.28 18.66
C PRO A 176 -8.44 0.80 18.43
N SER A 177 -9.66 0.39 18.76
CA SER A 177 -10.14 -0.96 18.46
C SER A 177 -10.01 -1.28 16.96
N ASN A 178 -9.75 -2.55 16.65
CA ASN A 178 -9.52 -3.07 15.28
C ASN A 178 -8.24 -2.55 14.59
N THR A 179 -7.27 -2.09 15.38
CA THR A 179 -5.96 -1.67 14.88
C THR A 179 -4.81 -2.26 15.70
N PHE A 180 -3.67 -2.45 15.04
CA PHE A 180 -2.45 -3.01 15.58
C PHE A 180 -1.34 -1.95 15.63
N ARG A 181 -0.63 -1.88 16.75
CA ARG A 181 0.47 -0.94 16.95
C ARG A 181 1.78 -1.50 16.42
N CYS A 182 2.42 -0.79 15.49
CA CYS A 182 3.81 -1.10 15.11
C CYS A 182 4.75 -0.92 16.32
N TRP A 183 5.80 -1.72 16.45
CA TRP A 183 6.64 -1.68 17.66
C TRP A 183 7.68 -0.55 17.66
N ASP A 184 8.13 -0.15 16.48
CA ASP A 184 9.03 0.98 16.26
C ASP A 184 8.38 2.36 16.45
N ALA A 185 7.05 2.41 16.55
CA ALA A 185 6.28 3.65 16.63
C ALA A 185 5.37 3.68 17.86
N ALA A 186 5.47 4.74 18.66
CA ALA A 186 4.63 4.91 19.85
C ALA A 186 3.14 5.12 19.53
N THR A 187 2.81 5.60 18.32
CA THR A 187 1.46 6.04 17.96
C THR A 187 0.93 5.46 16.64
N ASN A 188 1.74 4.76 15.84
CA ASN A 188 1.27 4.28 14.54
C ASN A 188 0.49 2.99 14.69
N CYS A 189 -0.79 3.05 14.29
CA CYS A 189 -1.73 1.95 14.39
C CYS A 189 -2.25 1.59 12.99
N ILE A 190 -1.84 0.44 12.47
CA ILE A 190 -2.35 -0.08 11.19
C ILE A 190 -3.65 -0.86 11.41
N PRO A 191 -4.54 -1.00 10.42
CA PRO A 191 -5.71 -1.87 10.53
C PRO A 191 -5.31 -3.31 10.88
N ASP A 192 -6.01 -3.97 11.81
CA ASP A 192 -5.77 -5.39 12.17
C ASP A 192 -5.79 -6.34 10.96
N SER A 193 -6.51 -5.89 9.96
CA SER A 193 -6.66 -6.46 8.63
C SER A 193 -5.33 -6.69 7.90
N LEU A 194 -4.29 -5.94 8.25
CA LEU A 194 -2.95 -6.01 7.68
C LEU A 194 -1.99 -6.86 8.52
N THR A 195 -2.43 -7.42 9.65
CA THR A 195 -1.58 -8.30 10.46
C THR A 195 -1.58 -9.72 9.92
N CYS A 196 -0.41 -10.34 9.87
CA CYS A 196 -0.21 -11.72 9.43
C CYS A 196 -0.72 -11.97 7.99
N ASP A 197 -0.57 -10.99 7.10
CA ASP A 197 -0.94 -11.06 5.69
C ASP A 197 0.25 -11.34 4.76
N THR A 198 1.41 -11.69 5.34
CA THR A 198 2.71 -11.95 4.71
C THR A 198 3.43 -10.72 4.17
N ILE A 199 2.87 -9.53 4.36
CA ILE A 199 3.48 -8.25 3.97
C ILE A 199 3.73 -7.43 5.23
N ALA A 200 4.98 -7.00 5.43
CA ALA A 200 5.31 -6.06 6.50
C ALA A 200 4.67 -4.70 6.21
N ASN A 201 3.50 -4.42 6.75
CA ASN A 201 2.85 -3.11 6.64
C ASN A 201 3.39 -2.14 7.69
N CYS A 202 3.89 -2.64 8.82
CA CYS A 202 4.78 -1.88 9.70
C CYS A 202 6.20 -1.84 9.12
N HIS A 203 6.90 -0.72 9.30
CA HIS A 203 8.27 -0.57 8.82
C HIS A 203 9.25 -1.54 9.50
N ASP A 204 9.00 -1.86 10.77
CA ASP A 204 9.74 -2.86 11.55
C ASP A 204 9.28 -4.31 11.32
N GLY A 205 8.25 -4.52 10.51
CA GLY A 205 7.64 -5.84 10.24
C GLY A 205 7.00 -6.51 11.47
N SER A 206 6.71 -5.76 12.53
CA SER A 206 6.12 -6.30 13.77
C SER A 206 4.73 -6.93 13.57
N ASP A 207 4.01 -6.52 12.54
CA ASP A 207 2.71 -7.04 12.12
C ASP A 207 2.78 -8.45 11.52
N GLU A 208 3.97 -8.88 11.11
CA GLU A 208 4.26 -10.23 10.59
C GLU A 208 5.05 -11.09 11.58
N ASN A 209 5.13 -10.68 12.84
CA ASN A 209 5.91 -11.40 13.84
C ASN A 209 5.36 -12.83 14.06
N GLY A 210 6.24 -13.83 14.04
CA GLY A 210 5.86 -15.22 14.24
C GLY A 210 5.08 -15.49 15.53
N TYR A 211 5.39 -14.84 16.65
CA TYR A 211 4.62 -15.01 17.90
C TYR A 211 3.20 -14.44 17.80
N LEU A 212 3.02 -13.37 17.03
CA LEU A 212 1.71 -12.79 16.73
C LEU A 212 0.90 -13.73 15.81
N CYS A 213 1.55 -14.31 14.80
CA CYS A 213 0.89 -15.07 13.74
C CYS A 213 0.73 -16.57 14.02
N THR A 214 1.60 -17.18 14.84
CA THR A 214 1.51 -18.60 15.26
C THR A 214 0.35 -18.90 16.19
N GLY A 215 -0.29 -17.85 16.72
CA GLY A 215 -1.49 -17.98 17.52
C GLY A 215 -2.73 -18.39 16.73
N ARG A 216 -2.79 -18.28 15.39
CA ARG A 216 -4.06 -18.43 14.65
C ARG A 216 -4.04 -19.59 13.64
N ILE A 217 -4.64 -20.73 13.98
CA ILE A 217 -5.20 -21.65 12.98
C ILE A 217 -6.70 -21.30 12.89
N ASN A 218 -7.19 -20.92 11.70
CA ASN A 218 -8.59 -20.53 11.48
C ASN A 218 -9.11 -19.39 12.37
N GLY A 219 -8.27 -18.40 12.70
CA GLY A 219 -8.69 -17.24 13.53
C GLY A 219 -8.94 -17.55 15.01
N ILE A 220 -8.57 -18.74 15.50
CA ILE A 220 -8.69 -19.11 16.92
C ILE A 220 -7.30 -19.09 17.57
N PRO A 221 -7.09 -18.38 18.71
CA PRO A 221 -5.85 -18.42 19.48
C PRO A 221 -5.57 -19.83 20.02
N ILE A 222 -4.47 -20.47 19.60
CA ILE A 222 -3.97 -21.68 20.27
C ILE A 222 -3.19 -21.22 21.51
N PRO A 223 -3.62 -21.54 22.74
CA PRO A 223 -2.80 -21.25 23.90
C PRO A 223 -1.54 -22.12 23.84
N LEU A 224 -0.37 -21.46 23.91
CA LEU A 224 0.94 -22.09 24.10
C LEU A 224 1.04 -22.89 25.43
N PHE A 225 -0.01 -22.90 26.25
CA PHE A 225 -0.06 -23.49 27.59
C PHE A 225 -0.62 -24.92 27.67
N ALA A 226 -0.95 -25.58 26.56
CA ALA A 226 -1.44 -26.96 26.59
C ALA A 226 -0.33 -28.03 26.74
N ILE A 227 0.92 -27.62 27.00
CA ILE A 227 2.03 -28.52 27.31
C ILE A 227 2.50 -28.18 28.73
N ILE A 228 2.52 -29.19 29.60
CA ILE A 228 2.85 -29.19 31.04
C ILE A 228 1.65 -28.91 31.97
N ILE A 229 0.71 -29.85 32.14
CA ILE A 229 0.34 -30.49 33.44
C ILE A 229 -0.39 -31.82 33.14
N ALA A 230 0.33 -32.92 32.97
CA ALA A 230 -0.16 -34.28 33.24
C ALA A 230 1.00 -35.28 33.20
N SER A 231 1.88 -35.22 34.20
CA SER A 231 2.70 -36.37 34.56
C SER A 231 2.94 -36.35 36.07
N LYS A 232 1.98 -36.92 36.81
CA LYS A 232 2.28 -37.69 38.00
C LYS A 232 1.31 -38.86 38.08
#